data_AF-A0A949ZSI1-F1
#
_entry.id   AF-A0A949ZSI1-F1
#
_cell.length_a   1.000
_cell.length_b   1.000
_cell.length_c   1.000
_cell.angle_alpha   90.00
_cell.angle_beta   90.00
_cell.angle_gamma   90.00
#
_symmetry.space_group_name_H-M   'P 1'
#
loop_
_entity.id
_entity.type
_entity.pdbx_description
1 polymer ?
#
loop_
_entity_poly.entity_id
_entity_poly.type
_entity_poly.pdbx_seq_one_letter_code
_entity_poly.pdbx_strand_id
1 'polypeptide(L)' 'MPSIDWSQCSAVESVPERFGGEWVFRGTRLPVATVIENLEDLTVEEVMRQFDVTPEQIRAVLDFLTAH' A
#
# COMPACT_ATOMS: atom_id res chain seq x y z
N MET A 1 7.42 -12.17 -11.98
CA MET A 1 6.17 -11.45 -11.71
C MET A 1 6.24 -10.15 -12.48
N PRO A 2 5.20 -9.75 -13.23
CA PRO A 2 5.19 -8.42 -13.84
C PRO A 2 5.44 -7.39 -12.73
N SER A 3 6.39 -6.49 -12.94
CA SER A 3 6.65 -5.41 -12.00
C SER A 3 5.45 -4.46 -12.03
N ILE A 4 4.67 -4.44 -10.95
CA ILE A 4 3.56 -3.50 -10.79
C ILE A 4 4.11 -2.07 -10.87
N ASP A 5 3.61 -1.28 -11.82
CA ASP A 5 3.97 0.15 -11.93
C ASP A 5 3.12 0.99 -10.97
N TRP A 6 3.51 0.96 -9.70
CA TRP A 6 2.87 1.68 -8.61
C TRP A 6 2.74 3.20 -8.84
N SER A 7 3.48 3.79 -9.79
CA SER A 7 3.36 5.20 -10.13
C SER A 7 1.96 5.59 -10.66
N GLN A 8 1.19 4.61 -11.10
CA GLN A 8 -0.19 4.78 -11.57
C GLN A 8 -1.23 4.73 -10.43
N CYS A 9 -0.84 4.35 -9.22
CA CYS A 9 -1.74 4.30 -8.08
C CYS A 9 -1.65 5.60 -7.24
N SER A 10 -2.76 6.34 -7.15
CA SER A 10 -2.78 7.63 -6.42
C SER A 10 -2.66 7.48 -4.90
N ALA A 11 -2.97 6.30 -4.36
CA ALA A 11 -2.92 6.02 -2.93
C ALA A 11 -1.50 5.81 -2.39
N VAL A 12 -0.51 5.71 -3.28
CA VAL A 12 0.89 5.46 -2.91
C VAL A 12 1.80 6.57 -3.42
N GLU A 13 2.99 6.62 -2.87
CA GLU A 13 4.08 7.48 -3.35
C GLU A 13 5.42 6.75 -3.21
N SER A 14 6.36 7.05 -4.10
CA SER A 14 7.73 6.60 -3.97
C SER A 14 8.50 7.60 -3.11
N VAL A 15 9.31 7.10 -2.17
CA VAL A 15 10.20 7.91 -1.35
C VAL A 15 11.64 7.56 -1.73
N PRO A 16 12.27 8.29 -2.68
CA PRO A 16 13.58 7.93 -3.24
C PRO A 16 14.69 7.83 -2.20
N GLU A 17 14.58 8.65 -1.14
CA GLU A 17 15.57 8.72 -0.06
C GLU A 17 15.44 7.58 0.97
N ARG A 18 14.48 6.65 0.82
CA ARG A 18 14.22 5.57 1.79
C ARG A 18 14.09 4.20 1.14
N PHE A 19 14.67 3.21 1.82
CA PHE A 19 14.53 1.77 1.50
C PHE A 19 14.72 1.43 0.01
N GLY A 20 15.62 2.15 -0.70
CA GLY A 20 15.89 1.90 -2.11
C GLY A 20 14.77 2.31 -3.07
N GLY A 21 13.88 3.23 -2.69
CA GLY A 21 12.78 3.71 -3.53
C GLY A 21 11.48 2.93 -3.35
N GLU A 22 11.29 2.33 -2.17
CA GLU A 22 10.09 1.56 -1.84
C GLU A 22 8.81 2.42 -1.92
N TRP A 23 7.70 1.78 -2.27
CA TRP A 23 6.39 2.42 -2.37
C TRP A 23 5.68 2.36 -1.03
N VAL A 24 5.24 3.54 -0.56
CA VAL A 24 4.53 3.69 0.72
C VAL A 24 3.14 4.25 0.49
N PHE A 25 2.24 4.06 1.46
CA PHE A 25 0.97 4.76 1.45
C PHE A 25 1.18 6.27 1.54
N ARG A 26 0.51 7.01 0.66
CA ARG A 26 0.67 8.46 0.55
C ARG A 26 0.38 9.16 1.88
N GLY A 27 1.28 10.05 2.29
CA GLY A 27 1.21 10.78 3.56
C GLY A 27 1.67 9.97 4.76
N THR A 28 2.11 8.73 4.57
CA THR A 28 2.59 7.84 5.63
C THR A 28 4.05 7.43 5.38
N ARG A 29 4.60 6.63 6.29
CA ARG A 29 5.88 5.93 6.09
C ARG A 29 5.70 4.43 5.96
N LEU A 30 4.46 3.99 5.76
CA LEU A 30 4.08 2.60 5.81
C LEU A 30 4.25 1.97 4.42
N PRO A 31 5.12 0.95 4.28
CA PRO A 31 5.26 0.23 3.03
C PRO A 31 3.95 -0.41 2.58
N VAL A 32 3.70 -0.36 1.28
CA VAL A 32 2.53 -1.02 0.67
C VAL A 32 2.60 -2.53 0.89
N ALA A 33 3.81 -3.11 0.77
CA ALA A 33 4.04 -4.52 1.02
C ALA A 33 3.61 -4.94 2.44
N THR A 34 3.98 -4.17 3.47
CA THR A 34 3.61 -4.46 4.85
C THR A 34 2.10 -4.57 5.04
N VAL A 35 1.32 -3.69 4.42
CA VAL A 35 -0.15 -3.73 4.52
C VAL A 35 -0.72 -4.94 3.79
N ILE A 36 -0.23 -5.23 2.58
CA ILE A 36 -0.70 -6.37 1.78
C ILE A 36 -0.42 -7.68 2.52
N GLU A 37 0.80 -7.85 3.05
CA GLU A 37 1.20 -9.02 3.84
C GLU A 37 0.28 -9.18 5.07
N ASN A 38 -0.03 -8.09 5.78
CA ASN A 38 -0.93 -8.17 6.93
C ASN A 38 -2.38 -8.51 6.54
N LEU A 39 -2.86 -8.09 5.37
CA LEU A 39 -4.20 -8.42 4.88
C LEU A 39 -4.37 -9.91 4.51
N GLU A 40 -3.29 -10.69 4.45
CA GLU A 40 -3.37 -12.16 4.29
C GLU A 40 -3.96 -12.84 5.53
N ASP A 41 -3.69 -12.29 6.72
CA ASP A 41 -4.12 -12.84 8.01
C ASP A 41 -5.14 -11.95 8.74
N LEU A 42 -5.20 -10.66 8.41
CA LEU A 42 -5.99 -9.64 9.10
C LEU A 42 -7.08 -9.05 8.21
N THR A 43 -8.16 -8.57 8.84
CA THR A 43 -9.18 -7.80 8.14
C THR A 43 -8.72 -6.36 7.91
N VAL A 44 -9.34 -5.68 6.95
CA VAL A 44 -9.10 -4.24 6.69
C VAL A 44 -9.25 -3.40 7.96
N GLU A 45 -10.27 -3.66 8.78
CA GLU A 45 -10.47 -2.94 10.04
C GLU A 45 -9.32 -3.18 11.02
N GLU A 46 -8.81 -4.40 11.12
CA GLU A 46 -7.72 -4.72 12.05
C GLU A 46 -6.41 -4.06 11.63
N VAL A 47 -6.13 -4.03 10.33
CA VAL A 47 -5.00 -3.32 9.74
C VAL A 47 -5.10 -1.81 10.01
N MET A 48 -6.28 -1.21 9.81
CA MET A 48 -6.51 0.21 10.11
C MET A 48 -6.34 0.58 11.59
N ARG A 49 -6.54 -0.37 12.51
CA ARG A 49 -6.29 -0.14 13.93
C ARG A 49 -4.80 -0.15 14.26
N GLN A 50 -4.00 -0.90 13.52
CA GLN A 50 -2.57 -1.06 13.76
C GLN A 50 -1.72 -0.05 12.99
N PHE A 51 -2.25 0.43 11.88
CA PHE A 51 -1.53 1.27 10.94
C PHE A 51 -2.33 2.51 10.58
N ASP A 52 -1.63 3.62 10.40
CA ASP A 52 -2.22 4.90 10.03
C ASP A 52 -2.55 4.96 8.52
N VAL A 53 -3.47 4.09 8.09
CA VAL A 53 -3.97 3.98 6.72
C VAL A 53 -5.49 4.03 6.70
N THR A 54 -6.05 4.64 5.66
CA THR A 54 -7.50 4.75 5.52
C THR A 54 -8.07 3.60 4.69
N PRO A 55 -9.37 3.25 4.86
CA PRO A 55 -9.99 2.19 4.07
C PRO A 55 -10.02 2.53 2.58
N GLU A 56 -10.12 3.82 2.22
CA GLU A 56 -10.06 4.28 0.83
C GLU A 56 -8.67 4.03 0.22
N GLN A 57 -7.61 4.26 0.99
CA GLN A 57 -6.24 3.97 0.55
C GLN A 57 -6.03 2.48 0.33
N ILE A 58 -6.43 1.64 1.29
CA ILE A 58 -6.34 0.18 1.17
C ILE A 58 -7.13 -0.29 -0.05
N ARG A 59 -8.37 0.18 -0.20
CA ARG A 59 -9.22 -0.20 -1.32
C ARG A 59 -8.64 0.23 -2.66
N ALA A 60 -8.08 1.44 -2.78
CA ALA A 60 -7.43 1.90 -4.00
C ALA A 60 -6.22 1.03 -4.40
N VAL A 61 -5.44 0.55 -3.42
CA VAL A 61 -4.34 -0.39 -3.66
C VAL A 61 -4.87 -1.75 -4.12
N LEU A 62 -5.88 -2.31 -3.45
CA LEU A 62 -6.47 -3.60 -3.83
C LEU A 62 -7.13 -3.54 -5.22
N ASP A 63 -7.89 -2.48 -5.51
CA ASP A 63 -8.50 -2.25 -6.81
C ASP A 63 -7.42 -2.16 -7.91
N PHE A 64 -6.29 -1.49 -7.63
CA PHE A 64 -5.17 -1.39 -8.56
C PHE A 64 -4.50 -2.74 -8.85
N LEU A 65 -4.34 -3.58 -7.83
CA LEU A 65 -3.78 -4.93 -7.95
C LEU A 65 -4.67 -5.90 -8.71
N THR A 66 -6.00 -5.74 -8.61
CA THR A 66 -6.96 -6.60 -9.33
C THR A 66 -7.22 -6.17 -10.78
N ALA A 67 -6.90 -4.90 -11.11
CA ALA A 67 -7.06 -4.36 -12.45
C ALA A 67 -5.90 -4.70 -13.41
N HIS A 68 -4.81 -5.30 -12.90
CA HIS A 68 -3.58 -5.64 -13.64
C HIS A 68 -3.13 -7.07 -13.37
#